data_AF-A0AAV9UMH3-F1
#
_entry.id   AF-A0AAV9UMH3-F1
#
_cell.length_a   1.000
_cell.length_b   1.000
_cell.length_c   1.000
_cell.angle_alpha   90.00
_cell.angle_beta   90.00
_cell.angle_gamma   90.00
#
_symmetry.space_group_name_H-M   'P 1'
#
loop_
_entity.id
_entity.type
_entity.pdbx_description
1 polymer ?
#
loop_
_entity_poly.entity_id
_entity_poly.type
_entity_poly.pdbx_seq_one_letter_code
_entity_poly.pdbx_strand_id
1 'polypeptide(L)'
;MPPKAASKGKAAAPKAKAAQKAALKGVNPHKVRKVRLSASFHRPKTLSLSRSPKYPRKSIPHAPRLDAYKVISHPLNTESAMKKIEEHNTLVFIVDVKANKRQIKAAVNKLYDIKPVKVNTLIRPDGRKKAFVKLGTETDALDIDLALWYHRPWLARRGVATKLERHAGDTGANKAAQRRRYGGLEDTDALKKWGNYINGYSILHVVGDAVYELKAPSF
;
A
#
# COMPACT_ATOMS: atom_id res chain seq x y z
N MET A 1 -15.64 -79.92 -87.48
CA MET A 1 -16.49 -78.77 -87.11
C MET A 1 -15.95 -78.12 -85.84
N PRO A 2 -16.03 -76.78 -85.69
CA PRO A 2 -15.08 -75.93 -84.95
C PRO A 2 -15.33 -75.86 -83.42
N PRO A 3 -14.37 -75.36 -82.61
CA PRO A 3 -14.55 -75.22 -81.16
C PRO A 3 -15.43 -73.99 -80.84
N LYS A 4 -16.45 -74.17 -80.00
CA LYS A 4 -17.31 -73.07 -79.55
C LYS A 4 -16.66 -72.33 -78.39
N ALA A 5 -16.61 -71.01 -78.54
CA ALA A 5 -15.84 -70.06 -77.78
C ALA A 5 -16.18 -69.97 -76.28
N ALA A 6 -15.14 -69.73 -75.47
CA ALA A 6 -15.22 -69.34 -74.08
C ALA A 6 -15.85 -67.95 -73.93
N SER A 7 -16.93 -67.85 -73.14
CA SER A 7 -17.45 -66.57 -72.67
C SER A 7 -16.62 -66.05 -71.50
N LYS A 8 -15.85 -64.99 -71.75
CA LYS A 8 -15.15 -64.20 -70.73
C LYS A 8 -16.12 -63.36 -69.87
N GLY A 9 -15.81 -63.28 -68.57
CA GLY A 9 -16.12 -62.16 -67.67
C GLY A 9 -17.51 -62.20 -67.04
N LYS A 10 -17.72 -61.87 -65.76
CA LYS A 10 -17.26 -60.68 -65.06
C LYS A 10 -17.34 -60.92 -63.54
N ALA A 11 -16.21 -61.11 -62.86
CA ALA A 11 -16.17 -61.04 -61.38
C ALA A 11 -14.83 -60.52 -60.81
N ALA A 12 -13.77 -60.46 -61.62
CA ALA A 12 -12.44 -60.00 -61.20
C ALA A 12 -12.27 -58.47 -61.23
N ALA A 13 -13.02 -57.75 -62.09
CA ALA A 13 -12.84 -56.30 -62.26
C ALA A 13 -13.15 -55.45 -61.01
N PRO A 14 -14.23 -55.67 -60.23
CA PRO A 14 -14.50 -54.85 -59.05
C PRO A 14 -13.55 -55.15 -57.89
N LYS A 15 -13.17 -56.42 -57.68
CA LYS A 15 -12.22 -56.83 -56.64
C LYS A 15 -10.80 -56.35 -56.95
N ALA A 16 -10.36 -56.45 -58.21
CA ALA A 16 -9.06 -55.92 -58.63
C ALA A 16 -9.01 -54.38 -58.53
N LYS A 17 -10.07 -53.67 -58.94
CA LYS A 17 -10.14 -52.20 -58.79
C LYS A 17 -10.20 -51.76 -57.33
N ALA A 18 -10.85 -52.54 -56.45
CA ALA A 18 -10.88 -52.28 -55.01
C ALA A 18 -9.50 -52.53 -54.35
N ALA A 19 -8.83 -53.62 -54.70
CA ALA A 19 -7.47 -53.92 -54.24
C ALA A 19 -6.45 -52.88 -54.72
N GLN A 20 -6.57 -52.42 -55.96
CA GLN A 20 -5.73 -51.35 -56.51
C GLN A 20 -5.96 -50.02 -55.78
N LYS A 21 -7.22 -49.64 -55.51
CA LYS A 21 -7.56 -48.45 -54.72
C LYS A 21 -7.08 -48.54 -53.26
N ALA A 22 -7.13 -49.74 -52.67
CA ALA A 22 -6.64 -50.00 -51.32
C ALA A 22 -5.10 -49.92 -51.24
N ALA A 23 -4.38 -50.45 -52.24
CA ALA A 23 -2.93 -50.33 -52.33
C ALA A 23 -2.46 -48.88 -52.50
N LEU A 24 -3.16 -48.08 -53.31
CA LEU A 24 -2.88 -46.64 -53.53
C LEU A 24 -3.15 -45.77 -52.29
N LYS A 25 -4.19 -46.09 -51.49
CA LYS A 25 -4.48 -45.37 -50.24
C LYS A 25 -3.43 -45.61 -49.16
N GLY A 26 -2.71 -46.73 -49.23
CA GLY A 26 -1.72 -47.14 -48.23
C GLY A 26 -2.32 -47.39 -46.84
N VAL A 27 -1.48 -47.81 -45.90
CA VAL A 27 -1.89 -48.30 -44.58
C VAL A 27 -2.45 -47.19 -43.66
N ASN A 28 -2.17 -45.91 -43.94
CA ASN A 28 -2.63 -44.79 -43.12
C ASN A 28 -3.21 -43.64 -43.96
N PRO A 29 -4.41 -43.81 -44.54
CA PRO A 29 -5.01 -42.83 -45.46
C PRO A 29 -5.45 -41.52 -44.78
N HIS A 30 -5.59 -41.52 -43.45
CA HIS A 30 -6.09 -40.37 -42.67
C HIS A 30 -5.05 -39.77 -41.72
N LYS A 31 -3.75 -39.91 -42.01
CA LYS A 31 -2.71 -39.35 -41.14
C LYS A 31 -2.60 -37.83 -41.30
N VAL A 32 -3.38 -37.10 -40.51
CA VAL A 32 -3.33 -35.63 -40.45
C VAL A 32 -2.02 -35.19 -39.79
N ARG A 33 -1.16 -34.50 -40.53
CA ARG A 33 0.07 -33.89 -40.01
C ARG A 33 -0.19 -32.42 -39.67
N LYS A 34 0.41 -31.93 -38.59
CA LYS A 34 0.39 -30.50 -38.26
C LYS A 34 1.16 -29.73 -39.34
N VAL A 35 0.44 -28.99 -40.18
CA VAL A 35 1.03 -28.19 -41.26
C VAL A 35 1.82 -27.04 -40.64
N ARG A 36 3.09 -26.92 -41.00
CA ARG A 36 3.95 -25.78 -40.65
C ARG A 36 4.18 -24.97 -41.91
N LEU A 37 3.73 -23.71 -41.90
CA LEU A 37 3.82 -22.81 -43.05
C LEU A 37 5.14 -22.02 -43.09
N SER A 38 5.90 -22.03 -41.99
CA SER A 38 7.23 -21.41 -41.88
C SER A 38 8.33 -22.47 -41.91
N ALA A 39 9.43 -22.17 -42.61
CA ALA A 39 10.66 -22.98 -42.57
C ALA A 39 11.41 -22.84 -41.23
N SER A 40 11.16 -21.75 -40.49
CA SER A 40 11.74 -21.50 -39.17
C SER A 40 10.91 -22.12 -38.05
N PHE A 41 11.59 -22.72 -37.07
CA PHE A 41 10.98 -23.27 -35.85
C PHE A 41 10.93 -22.21 -34.75
N HIS A 42 9.72 -21.80 -34.37
CA HIS A 42 9.52 -20.90 -33.23
C HIS A 42 9.20 -21.70 -31.97
N ARG A 43 9.86 -21.37 -30.86
CA ARG A 43 9.53 -21.94 -29.56
C ARG A 43 8.06 -21.64 -29.25
N PRO A 44 7.23 -22.66 -28.95
CA PRO A 44 5.85 -22.42 -28.58
C PRO A 44 5.80 -21.59 -27.29
N LYS A 45 4.80 -20.72 -27.20
CA LYS A 45 4.57 -19.97 -25.95
C LYS A 45 4.20 -20.97 -24.86
N THR A 46 5.06 -21.07 -23.86
CA THR A 46 4.85 -21.91 -22.68
C THR A 46 4.29 -21.07 -21.55
N LEU A 47 3.59 -21.71 -20.61
CA LEU A 47 3.14 -21.04 -19.39
C LEU A 47 4.34 -20.56 -18.57
N SER A 48 4.35 -19.29 -18.17
CA SER A 48 5.36 -18.69 -17.30
C SER A 48 4.72 -18.38 -15.95
N LEU A 49 5.04 -19.18 -14.93
CA LEU A 49 4.54 -18.98 -13.58
C LEU A 49 5.13 -17.70 -12.95
N SER A 50 4.33 -17.03 -12.12
CA SER A 50 4.82 -15.95 -11.26
C SER A 50 5.76 -16.50 -10.18
N ARG A 51 6.73 -15.70 -9.74
CA ARG A 51 7.65 -16.11 -8.65
C ARG A 51 6.89 -16.20 -7.32
N SER A 52 6.76 -17.40 -6.77
CA SER A 52 6.26 -17.67 -5.42
C SER A 52 7.42 -18.15 -4.51
N PRO A 53 8.17 -17.23 -3.86
CA PRO A 53 9.30 -17.62 -3.03
C PRO A 53 8.85 -18.39 -1.78
N LYS A 54 9.59 -19.44 -1.40
CA LYS A 54 9.29 -20.24 -0.21
C LYS A 54 9.53 -19.49 1.11
N TYR A 55 10.40 -18.49 1.10
CA TYR A 55 10.76 -17.67 2.25
C TYR A 55 10.99 -16.22 1.82
N PRO A 56 10.65 -15.23 2.67
CA PRO A 56 10.92 -13.84 2.37
C PRO A 56 12.43 -13.55 2.42
N ARG A 57 12.94 -12.71 1.50
CA ARG A 57 14.35 -12.32 1.47
C ARG A 57 14.76 -11.37 2.61
N LYS A 58 13.79 -10.68 3.19
CA LYS A 58 13.95 -9.77 4.32
C LYS A 58 12.83 -10.06 5.30
N SER A 59 13.15 -10.12 6.59
CA SER A 59 12.16 -10.33 7.65
C SER A 59 11.14 -9.20 7.70
N ILE A 60 11.59 -7.94 7.56
CA ILE A 60 10.75 -6.75 7.64
C ILE A 60 10.94 -5.88 6.39
N PRO A 61 9.86 -5.43 5.73
CA PRO A 61 9.94 -4.48 4.62
C PRO A 61 10.35 -3.09 5.13
N HIS A 62 11.09 -2.33 4.31
CA HIS A 62 11.52 -0.98 4.70
C HIS A 62 10.35 0.01 4.58
N ALA A 63 10.06 0.74 5.66
CA ALA A 63 9.05 1.80 5.66
C ALA A 63 9.46 3.00 4.76
N PRO A 64 8.51 3.80 4.25
CA PRO A 64 8.86 5.00 3.47
C PRO A 64 9.71 5.97 4.29
N ARG A 65 10.89 6.33 3.75
CA ARG A 65 11.87 7.20 4.44
C ARG A 65 11.56 8.70 4.36
N LEU A 66 10.56 9.08 3.57
CA LEU A 66 10.11 10.45 3.34
C LEU A 66 8.67 10.57 3.82
N ASP A 67 8.51 11.05 5.05
CA ASP A 67 7.24 11.43 5.65
C ASP A 67 6.95 12.93 5.42
N ALA A 68 5.75 13.39 5.80
CA ALA A 68 5.35 14.77 5.57
C ALA A 68 6.27 15.79 6.28
N TYR A 69 6.70 15.47 7.51
CA TYR A 69 7.59 16.32 8.30
C TYR A 69 9.01 16.39 7.76
N LYS A 70 9.50 15.36 7.06
CA LYS A 70 10.81 15.43 6.39
C LYS A 70 10.74 16.10 5.03
N VAL A 71 9.61 15.99 4.34
CA VAL A 71 9.38 16.67 3.07
C VAL A 71 9.43 18.19 3.24
N ILE A 72 8.73 18.74 4.24
CA ILE A 72 8.71 20.17 4.54
C ILE A 72 9.61 20.44 5.74
N SER A 73 10.71 21.16 5.53
CA SER A 73 11.65 21.45 6.61
C SER A 73 11.22 22.66 7.44
N HIS A 74 11.00 23.80 6.79
CA HIS A 74 10.55 25.04 7.42
C HIS A 74 10.09 26.08 6.38
N PRO A 75 9.25 27.05 6.76
CA PRO A 75 8.97 28.22 5.94
C PRO A 75 10.23 29.08 5.74
N LEU A 76 10.24 29.87 4.67
CA LEU A 76 11.31 30.80 4.34
C LEU A 76 10.86 32.23 4.64
N ASN A 77 11.55 32.89 5.56
CA ASN A 77 11.24 34.23 6.07
C ASN A 77 12.12 35.34 5.47
N THR A 78 12.60 35.17 4.23
CA THR A 78 13.37 36.22 3.53
C THR A 78 12.44 37.30 3.02
N GLU A 79 12.90 38.55 2.88
CA GLU A 79 12.11 39.66 2.33
C GLU A 79 11.44 39.32 0.99
N SER A 80 12.19 38.71 0.06
CA SER A 80 11.65 38.24 -1.23
C SER A 80 10.56 37.16 -1.11
N ALA A 81 10.54 36.42 0.00
CA ALA A 81 9.51 35.43 0.29
C ALA A 81 8.28 36.09 0.92
N MET A 82 8.47 37.06 1.83
CA MET A 82 7.37 37.83 2.41
C MET A 82 6.57 38.56 1.32
N LYS A 83 7.26 39.23 0.38
CA LYS A 83 6.60 39.87 -0.78
C LYS A 83 5.74 38.89 -1.59
N LYS A 84 6.17 37.62 -1.71
CA LYS A 84 5.40 36.59 -2.43
C LYS A 84 4.19 36.05 -1.67
N ILE A 85 4.21 36.15 -0.34
CA ILE A 85 3.07 35.81 0.52
C ILE A 85 2.01 36.89 0.33
N GLU A 86 2.41 38.16 0.38
CA GLU A 86 1.55 39.34 0.24
C GLU A 86 0.96 39.49 -1.18
N GLU A 87 1.80 39.55 -2.22
CA GLU A 87 1.36 39.94 -3.57
C GLU A 87 0.69 38.80 -4.36
N HIS A 88 1.02 37.56 -4.06
CA HIS A 88 0.68 36.42 -4.93
C HIS A 88 -0.03 35.27 -4.20
N ASN A 89 -0.30 35.42 -2.90
CA ASN A 89 -0.85 34.37 -2.05
C ASN A 89 -0.06 33.06 -2.19
N THR A 90 1.28 33.16 -2.07
CA THR A 90 2.19 32.01 -2.19
C THR A 90 3.10 31.83 -1.00
N LEU A 91 3.01 30.66 -0.36
CA LEU A 91 3.91 30.28 0.72
C LEU A 91 5.23 29.74 0.17
N VAL A 92 6.34 30.09 0.82
CA VAL A 92 7.67 29.66 0.39
C VAL A 92 8.27 28.75 1.46
N PHE A 93 8.58 27.51 1.08
CA PHE A 93 9.16 26.52 1.97
C PHE A 93 10.58 26.11 1.56
N ILE A 94 11.36 25.71 2.54
CA ILE A 94 12.54 24.87 2.36
C ILE A 94 12.10 23.41 2.46
N VAL A 95 12.41 22.62 1.45
CA VAL A 95 11.99 21.22 1.32
C VAL A 95 13.17 20.31 1.03
N ASP A 96 13.00 19.01 1.27
CA ASP A 96 14.01 17.99 0.95
C ASP A 96 14.28 17.93 -0.58
N VAL A 97 15.55 17.70 -0.94
CA VAL A 97 15.99 17.66 -2.35
C VAL A 97 15.37 16.50 -3.11
N LYS A 98 15.02 15.40 -2.44
CA LYS A 98 14.38 14.22 -3.04
C LYS A 98 12.87 14.36 -3.18
N ALA A 99 12.26 15.38 -2.56
CA ALA A 99 10.82 15.54 -2.58
C ALA A 99 10.29 16.00 -3.95
N ASN A 100 9.28 15.31 -4.46
CA ASN A 100 8.58 15.65 -5.70
C ASN A 100 7.44 16.67 -5.45
N LYS A 101 7.05 17.44 -6.46
CA LYS A 101 5.95 18.43 -6.35
C LYS A 101 4.65 17.84 -5.80
N ARG A 102 4.31 16.60 -6.19
CA ARG A 102 3.13 15.86 -5.69
C ARG A 102 3.22 15.56 -4.20
N GLN A 103 4.40 15.17 -3.73
CA GLN A 103 4.65 14.89 -2.31
C GLN A 103 4.60 16.18 -1.48
N ILE A 104 5.14 17.28 -2.00
CA ILE A 104 5.08 18.59 -1.34
C ILE A 104 3.62 19.04 -1.21
N LYS A 105 2.81 18.93 -2.28
CA LYS A 105 1.37 19.23 -2.20
C LYS A 105 0.66 18.42 -1.11
N ALA A 106 0.90 17.11 -1.09
CA ALA A 106 0.30 16.22 -0.10
C ALA A 106 0.79 16.52 1.33
N ALA A 107 2.06 16.87 1.51
CA ALA A 107 2.62 17.21 2.83
C ALA A 107 2.04 18.53 3.36
N VAL A 108 1.93 19.55 2.51
CA VAL A 108 1.34 20.85 2.89
C VAL A 108 -0.12 20.66 3.32
N ASN A 109 -0.88 19.89 2.54
CA ASN A 109 -2.29 19.60 2.87
C ASN A 109 -2.46 18.77 4.12
N LYS A 110 -1.50 17.91 4.48
CA LYS A 110 -1.59 17.08 5.69
C LYS A 110 -1.15 17.79 6.95
N LEU A 111 -0.17 18.69 6.85
CA LEU A 111 0.43 19.34 8.02
C LEU A 111 -0.30 20.60 8.43
N TYR A 112 -0.88 21.30 7.47
CA TYR A 112 -1.43 22.63 7.68
C TYR A 112 -2.88 22.76 7.17
N ASP A 113 -3.47 21.66 6.69
CA ASP A 113 -4.84 21.60 6.13
C ASP A 113 -5.12 22.60 4.99
N ILE A 114 -4.06 22.98 4.28
CA ILE A 114 -4.12 23.94 3.17
C ILE A 114 -4.30 23.19 1.85
N LYS A 115 -5.15 23.69 0.95
CA LYS A 115 -5.33 23.14 -0.41
C LYS A 115 -4.47 23.90 -1.43
N PRO A 116 -3.28 23.42 -1.82
CA PRO A 116 -2.41 24.11 -2.76
C PRO A 116 -2.86 23.93 -4.22
N VAL A 117 -3.03 25.04 -4.93
CA VAL A 117 -3.37 25.08 -6.37
C VAL A 117 -2.18 24.59 -7.19
N LYS A 118 -1.00 25.21 -7.00
CA LYS A 118 0.20 24.93 -7.80
C LYS A 118 1.45 24.95 -6.93
N VAL A 119 2.41 24.09 -7.26
CA VAL A 119 3.73 24.05 -6.61
C VAL A 119 4.82 24.18 -7.64
N ASN A 120 5.68 25.18 -7.45
CA ASN A 120 6.89 25.42 -8.22
C ASN A 120 8.10 25.15 -7.32
N THR A 121 9.18 24.60 -7.87
CA THR A 121 10.36 24.23 -7.09
C THR A 121 11.63 24.62 -7.82
N LEU A 122 12.64 25.06 -7.09
CA LEU A 122 14.01 25.27 -7.57
C LEU A 122 15.02 24.76 -6.54
N ILE A 123 16.22 24.39 -6.98
CA ILE A 123 17.32 24.05 -6.07
C ILE A 123 18.13 25.33 -5.86
N ARG A 124 18.36 25.72 -4.61
CA ARG A 124 19.25 26.84 -4.26
C ARG A 124 20.71 26.42 -4.44
N PRO A 125 21.64 27.37 -4.67
CA PRO A 125 23.09 27.06 -4.65
C PRO A 125 23.53 26.41 -3.33
N ASP A 126 22.84 26.67 -2.22
CA ASP A 126 23.06 26.03 -0.91
C ASP A 126 22.73 24.53 -0.86
N GLY A 127 22.35 23.92 -1.99
CA GLY A 127 21.98 22.51 -2.09
C GLY A 127 20.61 22.15 -1.51
N ARG A 128 19.84 23.13 -1.02
CA ARG A 128 18.47 22.92 -0.49
C ARG A 128 17.41 23.29 -1.51
N LYS A 129 16.33 22.52 -1.58
CA LYS A 129 15.20 22.83 -2.48
C LYS A 129 14.31 23.92 -1.88
N LYS A 130 13.92 24.89 -2.71
CA LYS A 130 12.95 25.95 -2.43
C LYS A 130 11.65 25.58 -3.14
N ALA A 131 10.53 25.62 -2.44
CA ALA A 131 9.21 25.39 -3.00
C ALA A 131 8.34 26.64 -2.85
N PHE A 132 7.75 27.09 -3.94
CA PHE A 132 6.69 28.10 -3.96
C PHE A 132 5.37 27.38 -4.09
N VAL A 133 4.49 27.57 -3.11
CA VAL A 133 3.20 26.89 -2.99
C VAL A 133 2.12 27.95 -3.13
N LYS A 134 1.45 27.97 -4.28
CA LYS A 134 0.34 28.88 -4.54
C LYS A 134 -0.94 28.33 -3.92
N LEU A 135 -1.58 29.15 -3.10
CA LEU A 135 -2.83 28.83 -2.44
C LEU A 135 -4.05 29.20 -3.30
N GLY A 136 -5.21 28.69 -2.92
CA GLY A 136 -6.49 29.12 -3.48
C GLY A 136 -6.92 30.45 -2.87
N THR A 137 -7.91 31.11 -3.49
CA THR A 137 -8.51 32.35 -3.00
C THR A 137 -9.22 32.21 -1.66
N GLU A 138 -9.63 31.00 -1.30
CA GLU A 138 -10.36 30.70 -0.07
C GLU A 138 -9.50 30.85 1.21
N THR A 139 -8.18 30.85 1.06
CA THR A 139 -7.24 30.85 2.19
C THR A 139 -6.16 31.89 1.96
N ASP A 140 -6.05 32.85 2.88
CA ASP A 140 -5.01 33.85 2.84
C ASP A 140 -3.68 33.32 3.40
N ALA A 141 -2.62 33.44 2.60
CA ALA A 141 -1.29 33.00 2.98
C ALA A 141 -0.72 33.78 4.18
N LEU A 142 -1.16 35.02 4.42
CA LEU A 142 -0.73 35.83 5.55
C LEU A 142 -1.17 35.22 6.89
N ASP A 143 -2.44 34.84 7.00
CA ASP A 143 -2.99 34.23 8.21
C ASP A 143 -2.31 32.89 8.52
N ILE A 144 -2.04 32.12 7.46
CA ILE A 144 -1.36 30.84 7.59
C ILE A 144 0.11 31.04 7.96
N ASP A 145 0.82 32.00 7.36
CA ASP A 145 2.22 32.29 7.70
C ASP A 145 2.35 32.73 9.16
N LEU A 146 1.41 33.56 9.64
CA LEU A 146 1.32 33.96 11.03
C LEU A 146 1.11 32.74 11.94
N ALA A 147 0.17 31.85 11.60
CA ALA A 147 -0.08 30.61 12.34
C ALA A 147 1.17 29.70 12.36
N LEU A 148 1.90 29.59 11.25
CA LEU A 148 3.16 28.86 11.15
C LEU A 148 4.27 29.49 12.01
N TRP A 149 4.27 30.81 12.14
CA TRP A 149 5.26 31.52 12.94
C TRP A 149 5.07 31.28 14.43
N TYR A 150 3.83 31.35 14.92
CA TYR A 150 3.49 31.08 16.32
C TYR A 150 3.62 29.60 16.68
N HIS A 151 3.17 28.72 15.79
CA HIS A 151 3.31 27.28 15.97
C HIS A 151 4.64 26.82 15.38
N ARG A 152 5.73 27.02 16.13
CA ARG A 152 7.11 26.72 15.74
C ARG A 152 7.69 25.35 16.25
N PRO A 153 7.04 24.17 16.08
CA PRO A 153 7.63 22.88 16.50
C PRO A 153 9.00 22.55 15.90
N TRP A 154 9.36 23.11 14.74
CA TRP A 154 10.60 22.74 14.05
C TRP A 154 11.87 23.34 14.69
N LEU A 155 11.75 24.47 15.40
CA LEU A 155 12.86 25.06 16.15
C LEU A 155 13.17 24.27 17.42
N ALA A 156 12.14 23.77 18.09
CA ALA A 156 12.28 22.85 19.23
C ALA A 156 13.02 21.56 18.86
N ARG A 157 13.04 21.18 17.56
CA ARG A 157 13.71 19.96 17.06
C ARG A 157 15.16 20.19 16.61
N ARG A 158 15.62 21.44 16.48
CA ARG A 158 17.01 21.78 16.10
C ARG A 158 17.92 22.01 17.31
N GLY A 159 17.83 21.22 18.38
CA GLY A 159 18.92 21.08 19.36
C GLY A 159 19.50 22.35 20.00
N VAL A 160 18.86 23.52 19.87
CA VAL A 160 19.22 24.71 20.64
C VAL A 160 18.52 24.52 21.97
N ALA A 161 19.23 23.90 22.91
CA ALA A 161 18.83 23.86 24.30
C ALA A 161 18.68 25.31 24.78
N THR A 162 17.46 25.83 24.74
CA THR A 162 17.11 27.02 25.51
C THR A 162 17.41 26.68 26.95
N LYS A 163 18.30 27.47 27.56
CA LYS A 163 18.78 27.41 28.94
C LYS A 163 17.66 27.76 29.95
N LEU A 164 16.45 27.24 29.72
CA LEU A 164 15.21 27.54 30.41
C LEU A 164 14.34 26.29 30.66
N GLU A 165 14.90 25.09 30.47
CA GLU A 165 14.39 23.83 31.05
C GLU A 165 15.35 23.27 32.12
N ARG A 166 15.96 24.17 32.90
CA ARG A 166 16.58 23.86 34.20
C ARG A 166 15.76 24.44 35.35
N HIS A 167 14.45 24.24 35.30
CA HIS A 167 13.68 24.00 36.52
C HIS A 167 13.06 22.62 36.37
N ALA A 168 13.93 21.64 36.60
CA ALA A 168 13.54 20.26 36.83
C ALA A 168 12.48 20.26 37.94
N GLY A 169 11.25 19.98 37.56
CA GLY A 169 10.24 19.46 38.47
C GLY A 169 10.76 18.13 39.00
N ASP A 170 11.25 18.18 40.23
CA ASP A 170 11.74 17.06 41.01
C ASP A 170 10.57 16.20 41.52
N THR A 171 9.73 15.70 40.61
CA THR A 171 8.55 14.86 40.90
C THR A 171 8.78 13.39 40.60
N GLY A 172 10.03 12.93 40.63
CA GLY A 172 10.40 11.51 40.53
C GLY A 172 10.77 10.88 41.88
N ALA A 173 11.39 11.64 42.79
CA ALA A 173 11.95 11.11 44.04
C ALA A 173 10.93 11.04 45.20
N ASN A 174 9.94 11.93 45.25
CA ASN A 174 9.01 12.00 46.38
C ASN A 174 7.89 10.94 46.35
N LYS A 175 7.57 10.37 45.18
CA LYS A 175 6.61 9.24 45.08
C LYS A 175 7.17 7.92 45.64
N ALA A 176 8.49 7.72 45.53
CA ALA A 176 9.17 6.57 46.10
C ALA A 176 9.36 6.68 47.62
N ALA A 177 9.48 7.91 48.15
CA ALA A 177 9.59 8.17 49.58
C ALA A 177 8.25 8.03 50.32
N GLN A 178 7.12 8.44 49.71
CA GLN A 178 5.79 8.22 50.28
C GLN A 178 5.40 6.74 50.33
N ARG A 179 5.84 5.93 49.36
CA ARG A 179 5.64 4.46 49.34
C ARG A 179 6.40 3.68 50.42
N ARG A 180 7.39 4.30 51.07
CA ARG A 180 8.14 3.68 52.19
C ARG A 180 7.61 4.06 53.57
N ARG A 181 6.75 5.09 53.69
CA ARG A 181 6.20 5.54 54.98
C ARG A 181 4.83 4.98 55.32
N TYR A 182 4.07 4.51 54.35
CA TYR A 182 2.76 3.88 54.59
C TYR A 182 2.78 2.50 53.91
N GLY A 183 3.01 1.46 54.71
CA GLY A 183 2.91 0.08 54.28
C GLY A 183 1.46 -0.41 54.29
N GLY A 184 1.13 -1.29 53.34
CA GLY A 184 0.08 -2.31 53.46
C GLY A 184 -1.30 -1.98 52.87
N LEU A 185 -1.86 -2.99 52.18
CA LEU A 185 -3.21 -3.13 51.58
C LEU A 185 -3.43 -2.29 50.29
N GLU A 186 -3.77 -2.82 49.11
CA GLU A 186 -4.67 -3.94 48.78
C GLU A 186 -4.28 -4.62 47.44
N ASP A 187 -4.80 -5.82 47.27
CA ASP A 187 -4.56 -6.81 46.22
C ASP A 187 -4.74 -6.33 44.78
N THR A 188 -3.71 -6.50 43.96
CA THR A 188 -3.80 -6.37 42.49
C THR A 188 -3.85 -7.74 41.81
N ASP A 189 -4.68 -8.64 42.36
CA ASP A 189 -5.12 -9.86 41.67
C ASP A 189 -6.53 -9.71 41.04
N ALA A 190 -7.16 -8.54 41.14
CA ALA A 190 -8.51 -8.30 40.60
C ALA A 190 -8.57 -7.80 39.14
N LEU A 191 -7.45 -7.50 38.48
CA LEU A 191 -7.44 -6.94 37.11
C LEU A 191 -6.50 -7.65 36.13
N LYS A 192 -6.27 -8.95 36.35
CA LYS A 192 -5.68 -9.87 35.34
C LYS A 192 -6.56 -11.10 35.05
N LYS A 193 -7.77 -11.17 35.60
CA LYS A 193 -8.77 -12.23 35.34
C LYS A 193 -9.98 -11.78 34.49
N TRP A 194 -9.88 -10.63 33.81
CA TRP A 194 -10.98 -10.06 33.00
C TRP A 194 -10.53 -9.55 31.62
N GLY A 195 -9.53 -10.21 31.02
CA GLY A 195 -9.02 -9.87 29.70
C GLY A 195 -9.09 -10.98 28.66
N ASN A 196 -9.69 -12.13 28.98
CA ASN A 196 -9.79 -13.24 28.03
C ASN A 196 -10.90 -14.21 28.46
N TYR A 197 -12.12 -14.04 27.94
CA TYR A 197 -13.09 -15.11 27.63
C TYR A 197 -14.31 -14.46 26.96
N ILE A 198 -14.11 -13.99 25.73
CA ILE A 198 -15.21 -13.84 24.78
C ILE A 198 -15.52 -15.26 24.31
N ASN A 199 -16.47 -15.92 24.99
CA ASN A 199 -17.37 -16.93 24.43
C ASN A 199 -18.23 -17.54 25.54
N GLY A 200 -19.54 -17.29 25.46
CA GLY A 200 -20.56 -18.17 26.01
C GLY A 200 -21.21 -17.71 27.32
N TYR A 201 -22.54 -17.67 27.27
CA TYR A 201 -23.52 -17.74 28.37
C TYR A 201 -24.08 -16.44 28.97
N SER A 202 -25.26 -16.09 28.44
CA SER A 202 -26.52 -15.73 29.12
C SER A 202 -26.47 -14.90 30.40
N ILE A 203 -26.98 -13.66 30.31
CA ILE A 203 -27.27 -12.77 31.43
C ILE A 203 -28.64 -13.14 32.02
N LEU A 204 -28.68 -13.66 33.26
CA LEU A 204 -29.86 -13.62 34.12
C LEU A 204 -29.84 -12.27 34.87
N HIS A 205 -30.93 -11.52 34.81
CA HIS A 205 -31.10 -10.27 35.55
C HIS A 205 -32.02 -10.54 36.76
N VAL A 206 -31.52 -10.29 37.96
CA VAL A 206 -32.27 -10.42 39.21
C VAL A 206 -32.67 -9.03 39.68
N VAL A 207 -33.98 -8.79 39.86
CA VAL A 207 -34.53 -7.61 40.51
C VAL A 207 -35.28 -8.11 41.75
N GLY A 208 -34.64 -7.99 42.93
CA GLY A 208 -35.15 -8.56 44.19
C GLY A 208 -35.03 -10.09 44.28
N ASP A 209 -35.73 -10.74 45.22
CA ASP A 209 -35.58 -12.17 45.54
C ASP A 209 -36.30 -13.14 44.56
N ALA A 210 -36.37 -12.83 43.27
CA ALA A 210 -36.93 -13.74 42.25
C ALA A 210 -36.09 -13.79 40.97
N VAL A 211 -35.76 -15.01 40.52
CA VAL A 211 -35.02 -15.29 39.28
C VAL A 211 -36.02 -15.71 38.20
N TYR A 212 -36.05 -15.01 37.06
CA TYR A 212 -36.86 -15.40 35.89
C TYR A 212 -35.94 -15.77 34.70
N GLU A 213 -36.18 -16.94 34.10
CA GLU A 213 -35.43 -17.47 32.95
C GLU A 213 -36.19 -17.17 31.64
N LEU A 214 -35.63 -16.34 30.74
CA LEU A 214 -36.16 -16.12 29.39
C LEU A 214 -35.36 -16.92 28.37
N LYS A 215 -35.97 -17.98 27.86
CA LYS A 215 -35.46 -18.82 26.79
C LYS A 215 -35.68 -18.14 25.44
N ALA A 216 -34.61 -17.74 24.76
CA ALA A 216 -34.70 -17.19 23.41
C ALA A 216 -35.04 -18.29 22.38
N PRO A 217 -35.88 -17.99 21.37
CA PRO A 217 -36.32 -18.94 20.36
C PRO A 217 -35.20 -19.29 19.37
N SER A 218 -35.09 -20.59 19.09
CA SER A 218 -34.21 -21.16 18.08
C SER A 218 -34.69 -20.84 16.67
N PHE A 219 -33.89 -20.11 15.89
CA PHE A 219 -33.70 -20.29 14.45
C PHE A 219 -32.34 -19.74 14.02
#